data_AF-A0A925ESE0-F1
#
_entry.id   AF-A0A925ESE0-F1
#
_cell.length_a   1.000
_cell.length_b   1.000
_cell.length_c   1.000
_cell.angle_alpha   90.00
_cell.angle_beta   90.00
_cell.angle_gamma   90.00
#
_symmetry.space_group_name_H-M   'P 1'
#
loop_
_entity.id
_entity.type
_entity.pdbx_description
1 polymer ?
#
loop_
_entity_poly.entity_id
_entity_poly.type
_entity_poly.pdbx_seq_one_letter_code
_entity_poly.pdbx_strand_id
1 'polypeptide(L)'
;MDTKMTPFNKVVMFAALWFVTYTICFLTLKKLSPDTVTGIILSLLPVITFALFIYSIIKGVASMDEVQIRVQMEAVVIAFSLALLMIMTLGLLDLVVTLNKEDWGYRHLVPYFFIFYFVGLIISKRKYAIDNEKHD
;
A
#
# COMPACT_ATOMS: atom_id res chain seq x y z
N MET A 1 -16.59 27.51 -9.85
CA MET A 1 -17.33 26.32 -9.38
C MET A 1 -16.30 25.42 -8.71
N ASP A 2 -16.14 25.60 -7.40
CA ASP A 2 -15.08 24.95 -6.62
C ASP A 2 -15.53 23.51 -6.33
N THR A 3 -15.12 22.57 -7.19
CA THR A 3 -15.42 21.14 -7.04
C THR A 3 -14.66 20.61 -5.82
N LYS A 4 -15.26 20.76 -4.64
CA LYS A 4 -14.76 20.15 -3.40
C LYS A 4 -14.79 18.63 -3.58
N MET A 5 -13.64 18.05 -3.95
CA MET A 5 -13.46 16.61 -3.98
C MET A 5 -13.73 16.02 -2.59
N THR A 6 -14.54 14.96 -2.55
CA THR A 6 -14.78 14.19 -1.32
C THR A 6 -13.46 13.61 -0.78
N PRO A 7 -13.36 13.34 0.52
CA PRO A 7 -12.15 12.75 1.12
C PRO A 7 -11.72 11.46 0.40
N PHE A 8 -12.69 10.62 0.02
CA PHE A 8 -12.46 9.39 -0.74
C PHE A 8 -11.85 9.66 -2.13
N ASN A 9 -12.38 10.62 -2.88
CA ASN A 9 -11.85 10.96 -4.21
C ASN A 9 -10.41 11.46 -4.13
N LYS A 10 -10.05 12.18 -3.05
CA LYS A 10 -8.66 12.60 -2.81
C LYS A 10 -7.75 11.41 -2.57
N VAL A 11 -8.17 10.43 -1.77
CA VAL A 11 -7.39 9.21 -1.51
C VAL A 11 -7.13 8.46 -2.82
N VAL A 12 -8.15 8.26 -3.66
CA VAL A 12 -8.00 7.59 -4.96
C VAL A 12 -7.09 8.39 -5.89
N MET A 13 -7.23 9.71 -5.94
CA MET A 13 -6.38 10.59 -6.75
C MET A 13 -4.90 10.51 -6.32
N PHE A 14 -4.60 10.60 -5.02
CA PHE A 14 -3.22 10.50 -4.53
C PHE A 14 -2.65 9.08 -4.67
N ALA A 15 -3.49 8.04 -4.55
CA ALA A 15 -3.08 6.67 -4.85
C ALA A 15 -2.66 6.52 -6.32
N ALA A 16 -3.48 7.05 -7.24
CA ALA A 16 -3.19 7.03 -8.67
C ALA A 16 -1.93 7.85 -9.00
N LEU A 17 -1.78 9.03 -8.40
CA LEU A 17 -0.59 9.88 -8.54
C LEU A 17 0.67 9.12 -8.10
N TRP A 18 0.63 8.49 -6.93
CA TRP A 18 1.73 7.68 -6.44
C TRP A 18 2.04 6.51 -7.38
N PHE A 19 1.02 5.75 -7.80
CA PHE A 19 1.20 4.60 -8.68
C PHE A 19 1.83 4.97 -10.03
N VAL A 20 1.36 6.06 -10.65
CA VAL A 20 1.91 6.59 -11.90
C VAL A 20 3.35 7.05 -11.69
N THR A 21 3.61 7.82 -10.62
CA THR A 21 4.95 8.32 -10.29
C THR A 21 5.94 7.17 -10.07
N TYR A 22 5.54 6.17 -9.28
CA TYR A 22 6.35 4.98 -9.01
C TYR A 22 6.65 4.22 -10.30
N THR A 23 5.64 3.97 -11.14
CA THR A 23 5.80 3.24 -12.40
C THR A 23 6.74 3.97 -13.36
N ILE A 24 6.58 5.29 -13.53
CA ILE A 24 7.46 6.10 -14.38
C ILE A 24 8.90 6.09 -13.86
N CYS A 25 9.10 6.30 -12.56
CA CYS A 25 10.44 6.31 -11.96
C CYS A 25 11.09 4.93 -12.08
N PHE A 26 10.34 3.85 -11.81
CA PHE A 26 10.82 2.49 -11.93
C PHE A 26 11.24 2.15 -13.36
N LEU A 27 10.41 2.45 -14.36
CA LEU A 27 10.73 2.18 -15.75
C LEU A 27 11.93 3.01 -16.24
N THR A 28 12.00 4.28 -15.83
CA THR A 28 13.12 5.18 -16.15
C THR A 28 14.43 4.65 -15.56
N LEU A 29 14.44 4.34 -14.26
CA LEU A 29 15.62 3.78 -13.58
C LEU A 29 16.06 2.43 -14.18
N LYS A 30 15.10 1.60 -14.60
CA LYS A 30 15.40 0.28 -15.18
C LYS A 30 15.94 0.35 -16.61
N LYS A 31 15.47 1.30 -17.43
CA LYS A 31 15.78 1.34 -18.88
C LYS A 31 16.89 2.31 -19.26
N LEU A 32 16.98 3.45 -18.58
CA LEU A 32 17.82 4.58 -19.02
C LEU A 32 19.15 4.68 -18.27
N SER A 33 19.37 3.83 -17.26
CA SER A 33 20.61 3.78 -16.47
C SER A 33 21.17 5.17 -16.15
N PRO A 34 20.38 6.06 -15.53
CA PRO A 34 20.74 7.47 -15.37
C PRO A 34 21.99 7.64 -14.50
N ASP A 35 22.60 8.83 -14.57
CA ASP A 35 23.71 9.19 -13.68
C ASP A 35 23.29 9.12 -12.20
N THR A 36 24.26 9.00 -11.30
CA THR A 36 24.02 8.79 -9.86
C THR A 36 23.10 9.84 -9.24
N VAL A 37 23.24 11.12 -9.62
CA VAL A 37 22.45 12.21 -9.02
C VAL A 37 21.00 12.12 -9.47
N THR A 38 20.77 11.96 -10.77
CA THR A 38 19.42 11.76 -11.33
C THR A 38 18.78 10.49 -10.78
N GLY A 39 19.55 9.40 -10.63
CA GLY A 39 19.08 8.15 -10.05
C GLY A 39 18.56 8.32 -8.63
N ILE A 40 19.30 9.05 -7.78
CA ILE A 40 18.88 9.35 -6.41
C ILE A 40 17.59 10.18 -6.41
N ILE A 41 17.51 11.25 -7.21
CA ILE A 41 16.33 12.11 -7.29
C ILE A 41 15.08 11.30 -7.70
N LEU A 42 15.20 10.49 -8.76
CA LEU A 42 14.12 9.63 -9.24
C LEU A 42 13.71 8.57 -8.22
N SER A 43 14.63 8.07 -7.39
CA SER A 43 14.32 7.11 -6.33
C SER A 43 13.52 7.72 -5.17
N LEU A 44 13.70 9.02 -4.90
CA LEU A 44 13.04 9.74 -3.81
C LEU A 44 11.68 10.31 -4.21
N LEU A 45 11.46 10.57 -5.50
CA LEU A 45 10.21 11.18 -5.98
C LEU A 45 8.93 10.36 -5.60
N PRO A 46 8.90 9.02 -5.73
CA PRO A 46 7.77 8.22 -5.28
C PRO A 46 7.55 8.27 -3.76
N VAL A 47 8.59 8.56 -2.97
CA VAL A 47 8.46 8.66 -1.50
C VAL A 47 7.64 9.90 -1.14
N ILE A 48 7.87 11.02 -1.83
CA ILE A 48 7.13 12.27 -1.60
C ILE A 48 5.65 12.09 -1.97
N THR A 49 5.37 11.50 -3.13
CA THR A 49 3.98 11.25 -3.54
C THR A 49 3.28 10.22 -2.65
N PHE A 50 4.02 9.24 -2.12
CA PHE A 50 3.50 8.31 -1.11
C PHE A 50 3.18 9.00 0.22
N ALA A 51 4.01 9.95 0.67
CA ALA A 51 3.73 10.71 1.89
C ALA A 51 2.44 11.53 1.77
N LEU A 52 2.19 12.14 0.59
CA LEU A 52 0.92 12.81 0.29
C LEU A 52 -0.27 11.84 0.30
N PHE A 53 -0.07 10.63 -0.24
CA PHE A 53 -1.07 9.57 -0.19
C PHE A 53 -1.39 9.15 1.25
N ILE A 54 -0.38 8.90 2.09
CA ILE A 54 -0.56 8.60 3.52
C ILE A 54 -1.35 9.72 4.20
N TYR A 55 -0.97 10.97 3.98
CA TYR A 55 -1.67 12.11 4.56
C TYR A 55 -3.16 12.15 4.16
N SER A 56 -3.46 11.81 2.90
CA SER A 56 -4.83 11.72 2.42
C SER A 56 -5.62 10.58 3.07
N ILE A 57 -4.99 9.42 3.30
CA ILE A 57 -5.61 8.29 4.03
C ILE A 57 -5.94 8.71 5.45
N ILE A 58 -4.99 9.31 6.18
CA ILE A 58 -5.19 9.72 7.58
C ILE A 58 -6.38 10.66 7.68
N LYS A 59 -6.48 11.65 6.78
CA LYS A 59 -7.63 12.55 6.72
C LYS A 59 -8.93 11.84 6.35
N GLY A 60 -8.88 10.85 5.45
CA GLY A 60 -10.03 10.03 5.10
C GLY A 60 -10.56 9.22 6.29
N VAL A 61 -9.66 8.54 7.00
CA VAL A 61 -9.99 7.75 8.20
C VAL A 61 -10.58 8.61 9.31
N ALA A 62 -10.07 9.83 9.50
CA ALA A 62 -10.61 10.77 10.50
C ALA A 62 -12.07 11.19 10.23
N SER A 63 -12.59 10.97 9.03
CA SER A 63 -13.99 11.25 8.66
C SER A 63 -14.90 10.02 8.62
N MET A 64 -14.38 8.85 9.00
CA MET A 64 -15.11 7.58 8.98
C MET A 64 -15.90 7.33 10.27
N ASP A 65 -17.01 6.60 10.15
CA ASP A 65 -17.77 6.12 11.30
C ASP A 65 -17.01 5.01 12.06
N GLU A 66 -17.42 4.71 13.28
CA GLU A 66 -16.75 3.72 14.15
C GLU A 66 -16.62 2.34 13.50
N VAL A 67 -17.68 1.86 12.82
CA VAL A 67 -17.68 0.56 12.13
C VAL A 67 -16.67 0.57 10.98
N GLN A 68 -16.62 1.65 10.21
CA GLN A 68 -15.67 1.79 9.09
C GLN A 68 -14.22 1.83 9.60
N ILE A 69 -13.96 2.56 10.69
CA ILE A 69 -12.64 2.58 11.35
C ILE A 69 -12.26 1.17 11.79
N ARG A 70 -13.19 0.42 12.41
CA ARG A 70 -12.92 -0.94 12.88
C ARG A 70 -12.58 -1.90 11.73
N VAL A 71 -13.30 -1.81 10.61
CA VAL A 71 -12.99 -2.57 9.38
C VAL A 71 -11.59 -2.25 8.88
N GLN A 72 -11.22 -0.97 8.82
CA GLN A 72 -9.91 -0.53 8.35
C GLN A 72 -8.77 -0.98 9.27
N MET A 73 -8.96 -0.85 10.58
CA MET A 73 -7.98 -1.27 11.58
C MET A 73 -7.74 -2.78 11.53
N GLU A 74 -8.79 -3.59 11.46
CA GLU A 74 -8.63 -5.04 11.31
C GLU A 74 -7.91 -5.40 9.99
N ALA A 75 -8.29 -4.75 8.87
CA ALA A 75 -7.62 -4.96 7.59
C ALA A 75 -6.13 -4.66 7.66
N VAL A 76 -5.74 -3.55 8.32
CA VAL A 76 -4.34 -3.17 8.52
C VAL A 76 -3.61 -4.17 9.42
N VAL A 77 -4.24 -4.64 10.50
CA VAL A 77 -3.64 -5.65 11.40
C VAL A 77 -3.37 -6.95 10.63
N ILE A 78 -4.35 -7.44 9.87
CA ILE A 78 -4.19 -8.64 9.04
C ILE A 78 -3.05 -8.43 8.03
N ALA A 79 -3.05 -7.28 7.33
CA ALA A 79 -2.03 -6.97 6.34
C ALA A 79 -0.61 -6.93 6.94
N PHE A 80 -0.48 -6.28 8.08
CA PHE A 80 0.78 -6.15 8.81
C PHE A 80 1.28 -7.52 9.29
N SER A 81 0.42 -8.35 9.87
CA SER A 81 0.79 -9.70 10.31
C SER A 81 1.26 -10.58 9.14
N LEU A 82 0.57 -10.54 8.00
CA LEU A 82 0.97 -11.28 6.79
C LEU A 82 2.28 -10.74 6.20
N ALA A 83 2.48 -9.42 6.19
CA ALA A 83 3.71 -8.81 5.73
C ALA A 83 4.91 -9.22 6.61
N LEU A 84 4.76 -9.18 7.94
CA LEU A 84 5.78 -9.66 8.87
C LEU A 84 6.08 -11.15 8.66
N LEU A 85 5.05 -11.98 8.56
CA LEU A 85 5.21 -13.42 8.32
C LEU A 85 6.02 -13.69 7.05
N MET A 86 5.71 -12.97 5.96
CA MET A 86 6.44 -13.07 4.70
C MET A 86 7.90 -12.63 4.84
N ILE A 87 8.17 -11.47 5.45
CA ILE A 87 9.54 -10.95 5.61
C ILE A 87 10.36 -11.88 6.51
N MET A 88 9.80 -12.37 7.62
CA MET A 88 10.46 -13.34 8.50
C MET A 88 10.79 -14.63 7.75
N THR A 89 9.84 -15.15 6.97
CA THR A 89 10.03 -16.37 6.19
C THR A 89 11.13 -16.18 5.15
N LEU A 90 11.10 -15.11 4.35
CA LEU A 90 12.12 -14.83 3.34
C LEU A 90 13.48 -14.56 3.97
N GLY A 91 13.54 -13.82 5.07
CA GLY A 91 14.78 -13.52 5.78
C GLY A 91 15.46 -14.76 6.36
N LEU A 92 14.69 -15.71 6.90
CA LEU A 92 15.24 -16.99 7.37
C LEU A 92 15.58 -17.93 6.20
N LEU A 93 14.77 -17.95 5.15
CA LEU A 93 15.00 -18.79 3.99
C LEU A 93 16.27 -18.41 3.23
N ASP A 94 16.60 -17.12 3.17
CA ASP A 94 17.85 -16.61 2.56
C ASP A 94 19.12 -17.14 3.25
N LEU A 95 19.03 -17.60 4.50
CA LEU A 95 20.14 -18.24 5.22
C LEU A 95 20.36 -19.70 4.80
N VAL A 96 19.34 -20.35 4.25
CA VAL A 96 19.34 -21.79 3.93
C VAL A 96 19.43 -22.03 2.43
N VAL A 97 18.83 -21.16 1.62
CA VAL A 97 18.76 -21.27 0.16
C VAL A 97 19.09 -19.92 -0.46
N THR A 98 19.92 -19.90 -1.50
CA THR A 98 20.18 -18.68 -2.27
C THR A 98 18.91 -18.22 -2.99
N LEU A 99 18.28 -17.16 -2.50
CA LEU A 99 17.11 -16.58 -3.14
C LEU A 99 17.52 -15.79 -4.38
N ASN A 100 16.83 -16.02 -5.50
CA ASN A 100 17.01 -15.21 -6.70
C ASN A 100 16.51 -13.78 -6.42
N LYS A 101 17.43 -12.80 -6.48
CA LYS A 101 17.13 -11.38 -6.27
C LYS A 101 16.21 -10.79 -7.33
N GLU A 102 16.12 -11.42 -8.51
CA GLU A 102 15.16 -11.02 -9.55
C GLU A 102 13.73 -11.39 -9.20
N ASP A 103 13.51 -12.49 -8.48
CA ASP A 103 12.16 -12.94 -8.10
C ASP A 103 11.73 -12.40 -6.73
N TRP A 104 12.68 -12.33 -5.78
CA TRP A 104 12.42 -12.01 -4.36
C TRP A 104 13.02 -10.67 -3.89
N GLY A 105 13.48 -9.82 -4.81
CA GLY A 105 13.97 -8.49 -4.46
C GLY A 105 12.88 -7.61 -3.84
N TYR A 106 13.27 -6.60 -3.06
CA TYR A 106 12.35 -5.69 -2.34
C TYR A 106 11.24 -5.06 -3.21
N ARG A 107 11.50 -4.91 -4.52
CA ARG A 107 10.56 -4.37 -5.50
C ARG A 107 9.34 -5.28 -5.70
N HIS A 108 9.52 -6.59 -5.55
CA HIS A 108 8.46 -7.59 -5.70
C HIS A 108 7.63 -7.77 -4.43
N LEU A 109 8.13 -7.32 -3.27
CA LEU A 109 7.39 -7.38 -1.99
C LEU A 109 6.25 -6.37 -1.92
N VAL A 110 6.43 -5.19 -2.54
CA VAL A 110 5.46 -4.10 -2.48
C VAL A 110 4.06 -4.53 -2.95
N PRO A 111 3.88 -5.19 -4.12
CA PRO A 111 2.59 -5.73 -4.53
C PRO A 111 1.92 -6.66 -3.50
N TYR A 112 2.69 -7.50 -2.81
CA TYR A 112 2.12 -8.41 -1.80
C TYR A 112 1.53 -7.66 -0.62
N PHE A 113 2.13 -6.54 -0.19
CA PHE A 113 1.57 -5.73 0.90
C PHE A 113 0.20 -5.15 0.54
N PHE A 114 0.01 -4.73 -0.73
CA PHE A 114 -1.31 -4.31 -1.21
C PHE A 114 -2.31 -5.47 -1.19
N ILE A 115 -1.91 -6.64 -1.70
CA ILE A 115 -2.77 -7.84 -1.70
C ILE A 115 -3.19 -8.19 -0.27
N PHE A 116 -2.27 -8.20 0.69
CA PHE A 116 -2.57 -8.50 2.08
C PHE A 116 -3.57 -7.52 2.71
N TYR A 117 -3.46 -6.23 2.39
CA TYR A 117 -4.45 -5.23 2.80
C TYR A 117 -5.83 -5.48 2.19
N PHE A 118 -5.92 -5.77 0.89
CA PHE A 118 -7.22 -6.08 0.27
C PHE A 118 -7.84 -7.36 0.82
N VAL A 119 -7.04 -8.40 1.07
CA VAL A 119 -7.50 -9.63 1.73
C VAL A 119 -8.07 -9.30 3.11
N GLY A 120 -7.34 -8.55 3.94
CA GLY A 120 -7.83 -8.10 5.25
C GLY A 120 -9.12 -7.30 5.15
N LEU A 121 -9.20 -6.40 4.16
CA LEU A 121 -10.39 -5.56 3.93
C LEU A 121 -11.62 -6.38 3.51
N ILE A 122 -11.45 -7.40 2.67
CA ILE A 122 -12.54 -8.32 2.28
C ILE A 122 -13.02 -9.12 3.49
N ILE A 123 -12.10 -9.66 4.30
CA ILE A 123 -12.43 -10.45 5.49
C ILE A 123 -13.22 -9.58 6.49
N SER A 124 -12.71 -8.40 6.83
CA SER A 124 -13.35 -7.51 7.80
C SER A 124 -14.68 -6.98 7.29
N LYS A 125 -14.80 -6.57 6.02
CA LYS A 125 -16.09 -6.13 5.47
C LYS A 125 -17.17 -7.21 5.56
N ARG A 126 -16.83 -8.46 5.26
CA ARG A 126 -17.79 -9.59 5.36
C ARG A 126 -18.25 -9.80 6.79
N LYS A 127 -17.32 -9.74 7.75
CA LYS A 127 -17.63 -9.88 9.19
C LYS A 127 -18.66 -8.85 9.66
N TYR A 128 -18.43 -7.56 9.38
CA TYR A 128 -19.32 -6.49 9.84
C TYR A 128 -20.62 -6.36 9.04
N ALA A 129 -20.64 -6.82 7.78
CA ALA A 129 -21.90 -6.93 7.03
C ALA A 129 -22.86 -7.94 7.66
N ILE A 130 -22.35 -9.10 8.09
CA ILE A 130 -23.13 -10.16 8.73
C ILE A 130 -23.64 -9.74 10.12
N ASP A 131 -22.85 -8.96 10.87
CA ASP A 131 -23.26 -8.49 12.21
C ASP A 131 -24.41 -7.47 12.14
N ASN A 132 -24.46 -6.61 11.11
CA ASN A 132 -25.59 -5.70 10.93
C ASN A 132 -26.90 -6.45 10.64
N GLU A 133 -26.87 -7.52 9.85
CA GLU A 133 -28.05 -8.35 9.54
C GLU A 133 -28.62 -9.11 10.76
N LYS A 134 -27.85 -9.28 11.83
CA LYS A 134 -28.31 -9.93 13.07
C LYS A 134 -29.02 -9.01 14.05
N HIS A 135 -28.95 -7.70 13.82
CA HIS A 135 -29.48 -6.67 14.72
C HIS A 135 -30.68 -5.91 14.14
N ASP A 136 -31.10 -6.25 12.92
CA ASP A 136 -32.38 -5.87 12.30
C ASP A 136 -33.43 -6.98 12.46
#